data_AF-A0A2H0DHM9-F1
#
_entry.id   AF-A0A2H0DHM9-F1
#
_cell.length_a   1.000
_cell.length_b   1.000
_cell.length_c   1.000
_cell.angle_alpha   90.00
_cell.angle_beta   90.00
_cell.angle_gamma   90.00
#
_symmetry.space_group_name_H-M   'P 1'
#
loop_
_entity.id
_entity.type
_entity.pdbx_description
1 polymer ?
#
loop_
_entity_poly.entity_id
_entity_poly.type
_entity_poly.pdbx_seq_one_letter_code
_entity_poly.pdbx_strand_id
1 'polypeptide(L)'
;MRAALLFSLLLSPIRASAFTIDISTFTLANGFRVVLAPDRSVPVAAMSMIVPVGARRETKGRSGFAHLFEHLMFEGSGRVK
;
A
#
# COMPACT_ATOMS: atom_id res chain seq x y z
N MET A 1 -43.91 44.31 -15.37
CA MET A 1 -43.51 43.27 -14.38
C MET A 1 -43.22 41.97 -15.12
N ARG A 2 -41.98 41.70 -15.60
CA ARG A 2 -41.58 40.39 -16.18
C ARG A 2 -40.11 40.28 -16.66
N ALA A 3 -39.16 40.91 -15.96
CA ALA A 3 -37.75 40.82 -16.34
C ALA A 3 -36.84 40.81 -15.10
N ALA A 4 -36.87 39.72 -14.34
CA ALA A 4 -35.98 39.56 -13.18
C ALA A 4 -35.74 38.10 -12.73
N LEU A 5 -36.03 37.08 -13.55
CA LEU A 5 -36.05 35.69 -13.05
C LEU A 5 -35.30 34.65 -13.91
N LEU A 6 -34.39 35.06 -14.79
CA LEU A 6 -33.70 34.11 -15.70
C LEU A 6 -32.17 34.23 -15.67
N PHE A 7 -31.57 34.43 -14.49
CA PHE A 7 -30.11 34.35 -14.34
C PHE A 7 -29.70 33.83 -12.96
N SER A 8 -29.97 32.55 -12.67
CA SER A 8 -29.51 31.92 -11.41
C SER A 8 -29.18 30.43 -11.54
N LEU A 9 -29.11 29.87 -12.75
CA LEU A 9 -29.02 28.42 -12.92
C LEU A 9 -27.75 27.99 -13.65
N LEU A 10 -26.56 28.34 -13.17
CA LEU A 10 -25.31 27.86 -13.78
C LEU A 10 -24.11 27.75 -12.83
N LEU A 11 -24.32 27.62 -11.52
CA LEU A 11 -23.25 27.34 -10.57
C LEU A 11 -23.58 26.15 -9.66
N SER A 12 -23.79 24.97 -10.26
CA SER A 12 -23.68 23.73 -9.49
C SER A 12 -22.20 23.52 -9.16
N PRO A 13 -21.81 23.44 -7.87
CA PRO A 13 -20.43 23.15 -7.52
C PRO A 13 -20.09 21.75 -8.02
N ILE A 14 -19.04 21.65 -8.84
CA ILE A 14 -18.45 20.35 -9.19
C ILE A 14 -17.96 19.74 -7.88
N ARG A 15 -18.68 18.74 -7.38
CA ARG A 15 -18.19 17.95 -6.26
C ARG A 15 -17.12 17.01 -6.82
N ALA A 16 -15.86 17.33 -6.55
CA ALA A 16 -14.79 16.37 -6.70
C ALA A 16 -15.11 15.19 -5.78
N SER A 17 -15.39 14.03 -6.37
CA SER A 17 -15.46 12.79 -5.60
C SER A 17 -14.04 12.50 -5.11
N ALA A 18 -13.83 12.59 -3.80
CA ALA A 18 -12.55 12.22 -3.22
C ALA A 18 -12.37 10.71 -3.42
N PHE A 19 -11.33 10.32 -4.16
CA PHE A 19 -10.93 8.92 -4.22
C PHE A 19 -10.48 8.50 -2.81
N THR A 20 -11.22 7.57 -2.23
CA THR A 20 -10.95 7.03 -0.89
C THR A 20 -10.63 5.56 -1.04
N ILE A 21 -9.46 5.17 -0.54
CA ILE A 21 -9.06 3.77 -0.46
C ILE A 21 -9.41 3.30 0.95
N ASP A 22 -10.20 2.24 1.05
CA ASP A 22 -10.44 1.58 2.33
C ASP A 22 -9.15 0.88 2.77
N ILE A 23 -8.56 1.34 3.88
CA ILE A 23 -7.30 0.82 4.43
C ILE A 23 -7.53 0.45 5.88
N SER A 24 -7.28 -0.81 6.22
CA SER A 24 -7.26 -1.30 7.60
C SER A 24 -5.83 -1.66 8.00
N THR A 25 -5.45 -1.30 9.23
CA THR A 25 -4.14 -1.65 9.79
C THR A 25 -4.34 -2.42 11.09
N PHE A 26 -3.66 -3.55 11.22
CA PHE A 26 -3.69 -4.35 12.44
C PHE A 26 -2.36 -5.07 12.66
N THR A 27 -2.13 -5.52 13.89
CA THR A 27 -0.92 -6.25 14.29
C THR A 27 -1.30 -7.65 14.70
N LEU A 28 -0.62 -8.65 14.13
CA LEU A 28 -0.79 -10.05 14.48
C LEU A 28 -0.20 -10.34 15.87
N ALA A 29 -0.58 -11.46 16.48
CA ALA A 29 -0.09 -11.85 17.81
C ALA A 29 1.45 -11.98 17.90
N ASN A 30 2.13 -12.23 16.78
CA ASN A 30 3.59 -12.29 16.69
C ASN A 30 4.25 -10.92 16.48
N GLY A 31 3.50 -9.81 16.53
CA GLY A 31 3.99 -8.45 16.32
C GLY A 31 4.09 -8.00 14.86
N PHE A 32 3.73 -8.85 13.89
CA PHE A 32 3.76 -8.49 12.48
C PHE A 32 2.63 -7.52 12.14
N ARG A 33 2.98 -6.37 11.55
CA ARG A 33 2.02 -5.33 11.14
C ARG A 33 1.52 -5.60 9.73
N VAL A 34 0.20 -5.61 9.57
CA VAL A 34 -0.49 -5.79 8.30
C VAL A 34 -1.20 -4.49 7.93
N VAL A 35 -1.03 -4.06 6.69
CA VAL A 35 -1.80 -2.98 6.07
C VAL A 35 -2.58 -3.61 4.93
N LEU A 36 -3.91 -3.60 5.03
CA LEU A 36 -4.82 -4.26 4.12
C LEU A 36 -5.69 -3.21 3.41
N ALA A 37 -5.64 -3.20 2.08
CA ALA A 37 -6.47 -2.36 1.23
C ALA A 37 -7.30 -3.26 0.29
N PRO A 38 -8.55 -3.60 0.64
CA PRO A 38 -9.38 -4.47 -0.20
C PRO A 38 -9.80 -3.77 -1.48
N ASP A 39 -9.52 -4.40 -2.63
CA ASP A 39 -10.13 -4.07 -3.92
C ASP A 39 -10.84 -5.31 -4.46
N ARG A 40 -12.12 -5.16 -4.82
CA ARG A 40 -12.97 -6.24 -5.35
C ARG A 40 -13.23 -6.09 -6.84
N SER A 41 -12.51 -5.20 -7.53
CA SER A 41 -12.65 -4.97 -8.97
C SER A 41 -12.24 -6.19 -9.80
N VAL A 42 -11.24 -6.97 -9.33
CA VAL A 42 -10.72 -8.17 -9.99
C VAL A 42 -10.39 -9.28 -8.98
N PRO A 43 -10.45 -10.57 -9.36
CA PRO A 43 -10.15 -11.69 -8.48
C PRO A 43 -8.63 -11.94 -8.36
N VAL A 44 -7.88 -10.91 -7.99
CA VAL A 44 -6.42 -10.96 -7.83
C VAL A 44 -6.03 -10.35 -6.49
N ALA A 45 -5.02 -10.91 -5.84
CA ALA A 45 -4.40 -10.34 -4.65
C ALA A 45 -2.93 -10.01 -4.93
N ALA A 46 -2.49 -8.83 -4.52
CA ALA A 46 -1.09 -8.44 -4.50
C ALA A 46 -0.62 -8.33 -3.05
N MET A 47 0.61 -8.77 -2.79
CA MET A 47 1.22 -8.69 -1.46
C MET A 47 2.65 -8.16 -1.55
N SER A 48 3.08 -7.46 -0.51
CA SER A 48 4.47 -7.03 -0.35
C SER A 48 4.85 -7.16 1.12
N MET A 49 6.04 -7.71 1.37
CA MET A 49 6.59 -7.84 2.71
C MET A 49 7.77 -6.87 2.84
N ILE A 50 7.75 -6.03 3.87
CA ILE A 50 8.82 -5.09 4.16
C ILE A 50 9.44 -5.49 5.49
N VAL A 51 10.73 -5.83 5.45
CA VAL A 51 11.54 -6.04 6.65
C VAL A 51 12.33 -4.76 6.93
N PRO A 52 12.28 -4.16 8.13
CA PRO A 52 12.94 -2.88 8.44
C PRO A 52 14.47 -3.00 8.64
N VAL A 53 15.14 -3.67 7.72
CA VAL A 53 16.58 -3.92 7.65
C VAL A 53 17.07 -3.63 6.23
N GLY A 54 18.37 -3.41 6.06
CA GLY A 54 18.99 -3.18 4.75
C GLY A 54 20.47 -2.87 4.90
N ALA A 55 21.14 -2.50 3.80
CA ALA A 55 22.58 -2.20 3.77
C ALA A 55 23.03 -1.20 4.85
N ARG A 56 22.17 -0.24 5.23
CA ARG A 56 22.44 0.75 6.30
C ARG A 56 22.70 0.13 7.69
N ARG A 57 22.27 -1.11 7.92
CA ARG A 57 22.45 -1.83 9.19
C ARG A 57 23.61 -2.83 9.15
N GLU A 58 24.40 -2.84 8.09
CA GLU A 58 25.52 -3.78 7.94
C GLU A 58 26.74 -3.35 8.77
N THR A 59 27.55 -4.33 9.15
CA THR A 59 28.81 -4.08 9.88
C THR A 59 29.91 -3.68 8.89
N LYS A 60 30.73 -2.69 9.25
CA LYS A 60 31.87 -2.28 8.43
C LYS A 60 32.79 -3.47 8.15
N GLY A 61 33.21 -3.64 6.90
CA GLY A 61 33.99 -4.80 6.46
C GLY A 61 33.18 -6.08 6.26
N ARG A 62 31.86 -6.03 6.43
CA ARG A 62 30.92 -7.13 6.21
C ARG A 62 29.67 -6.61 5.49
N SER A 63 29.84 -6.11 4.26
CA SER A 63 28.76 -5.56 3.45
C SER A 63 28.16 -6.58 2.48
N GLY A 64 26.93 -6.34 2.02
CA GLY A 64 26.23 -7.14 1.02
C GLY A 64 25.38 -8.27 1.60
N PHE A 65 25.33 -8.43 2.92
CA PHE A 65 24.52 -9.47 3.57
C PHE A 65 23.03 -9.25 3.39
N ALA A 66 22.54 -8.02 3.49
CA ALA A 66 21.11 -7.74 3.30
C ALA A 66 20.65 -8.16 1.89
N HIS A 67 21.47 -7.85 0.89
CA HIS A 67 21.21 -8.23 -0.50
C HIS A 67 21.41 -9.74 -0.71
N LEU A 68 22.47 -10.35 -0.17
CA LEU A 68 22.68 -11.80 -0.25
C LEU A 68 21.49 -12.57 0.33
N PHE A 69 20.98 -12.16 1.50
CA PHE A 69 19.82 -12.80 2.10
C PHE A 69 18.56 -12.62 1.26
N GLU A 70 18.37 -11.48 0.59
CA GLU A 70 17.28 -11.30 -0.38
C GLU A 70 17.34 -12.34 -1.51
N HIS A 71 18.52 -12.60 -2.10
CA HIS A 71 18.67 -13.65 -3.12
C HIS A 71 18.34 -15.03 -2.54
N LEU A 72 18.89 -15.35 -1.37
CA LEU A 72 18.69 -16.65 -0.73
C LEU A 72 17.24 -16.90 -0.29
N MET A 73 16.40 -15.87 -0.15
CA MET A 73 14.97 -16.05 0.14
C MET A 73 14.23 -16.83 -0.95
N PHE A 74 14.78 -16.90 -2.16
CA PHE A 74 14.18 -17.60 -3.30
C PHE A 74 14.85 -18.95 -3.61
N GLU A 75 15.88 -19.35 -2.85
CA GLU A 75 16.61 -20.62 -3.03
C GLU A 75 16.00 -21.78 -2.21
N GLY A 76 14.74 -21.61 -1.78
CA GLY A 76 13.99 -22.60 -1.02
C GLY A 76 13.88 -22.31 0.48
N SER A 77 13.02 -23.09 1.12
CA SER A 77 12.65 -23.00 2.53
C SER A 77 12.45 -24.40 3.10
N GLY A 78 12.28 -24.50 4.42
CA GLY A 78 11.97 -25.79 5.07
C GLY A 78 10.65 -26.44 4.61
N ARG A 79 9.83 -25.75 3.83
CA ARG A 79 8.53 -26.25 3.33
C ARG A 79 8.43 -26.37 1.81
N VAL A 80 9.23 -25.62 1.06
CA VAL A 80 9.15 -25.53 -0.41
C VAL A 80 10.57 -25.32 -0.95
N LYS A 81 10.95 -26.05 -2.00
CA LYS A 81 12.22 -25.87 -2.71
C LYS A 81 12.15 -24.70 -3.67
#